data_AF-A0A9D4PB62-F1
#
_entry.id   AF-A0A9D4PB62-F1
#
_cell.length_a   1.000
_cell.length_b   1.000
_cell.length_c   1.000
_cell.angle_alpha   90.00
_cell.angle_beta   90.00
_cell.angle_gamma   90.00
#
_symmetry.space_group_name_H-M   'P 1'
#
loop_
_entity.id
_entity.type
_entity.pdbx_description
1 polymer ?
#
loop_
_entity_poly.entity_id
_entity_poly.type
_entity_poly.pdbx_seq_one_letter_code
_entity_poly.pdbx_strand_id
1 'polypeptide(L)'
;MRLCLVKDNADPLKCKVFSELFFDWDAHEEYVQSTSVLRELQIEVRIALADELNLAGGAWWRLIVNSLSRNNSIKDLNISGSDMSDGDVESLVDAVSAKTNIRKLTFGACGMMTLNAFVNRLSVGIVGNHTLLDVALCGRLDHKGKTHRGSCSPSTRQRAETRASWSAAAAFPKATDAHRYSDAALERICKRHAELLEDLAELVEVSVAEIGGMAHRHLRRTDSLDAYMRITGVVKERVVCHPRDDGRIQLDDLGEDCWEMVRRFLMLDDVEEAVIQPENRSVIPAATT
;
A
#
# COMPACT_ATOMS: atom_id res chain seq x y z
N MET A 1 -11.98 17.06 -33.73
CA MET A 1 -11.39 17.45 -32.43
C MET A 1 -12.38 17.05 -31.36
N ARG A 2 -12.17 15.89 -30.72
CA ARG A 2 -13.05 15.40 -29.65
C ARG A 2 -12.15 14.81 -28.58
N LEU A 3 -12.14 15.42 -27.40
CA LEU A 3 -11.91 14.65 -26.21
C LEU A 3 -13.08 13.69 -26.08
N CYS A 4 -12.80 12.41 -26.28
CA CYS A 4 -13.75 11.38 -25.95
C CYS A 4 -13.56 11.09 -24.46
N LEU A 5 -14.34 11.79 -23.64
CA LEU A 5 -14.67 11.32 -22.30
C LEU A 5 -15.48 10.03 -22.52
N VAL A 6 -14.79 8.91 -22.62
CA VAL A 6 -15.46 7.62 -22.66
C VAL A 6 -15.77 7.29 -21.21
N LYS A 7 -16.91 7.82 -20.73
CA LYS A 7 -17.60 7.18 -19.63
C LYS A 7 -17.85 5.76 -20.11
N ASP A 8 -17.33 4.78 -19.38
CA ASP A 8 -17.70 3.43 -19.69
C ASP A 8 -19.20 3.31 -19.37
N ASN A 9 -20.05 3.29 -20.40
CA ASN A 9 -21.49 3.21 -20.19
C ASN A 9 -21.88 1.89 -19.49
N ALA A 10 -20.97 0.90 -19.47
CA ALA A 10 -21.12 -0.32 -18.70
C ALA A 10 -20.63 -0.20 -17.25
N ASP A 11 -19.78 0.78 -16.91
CA ASP A 11 -19.25 0.98 -15.57
C ASP A 11 -19.02 2.48 -15.23
N PRO A 12 -19.94 3.10 -14.46
CA PRO A 12 -19.84 4.51 -14.09
C PRO A 12 -18.65 4.82 -13.17
N LEU A 13 -17.97 3.79 -12.63
CA LEU A 13 -16.79 3.93 -11.78
C LEU A 13 -15.50 4.16 -12.60
N LYS A 14 -15.55 4.03 -13.93
CA LYS A 14 -14.38 4.15 -14.82
C LYS A 14 -14.51 5.34 -15.77
N CYS A 15 -13.44 6.11 -15.86
CA CYS A 15 -13.31 7.23 -16.80
C CYS A 15 -12.05 7.08 -17.62
N LYS A 16 -12.18 7.09 -18.95
CA LYS A 16 -11.05 7.18 -19.87
C LYS A 16 -11.08 8.51 -20.59
N VAL A 17 -9.96 9.23 -20.51
CA VAL A 17 -9.72 10.47 -21.22
C VAL A 17 -8.63 10.23 -22.26
N PHE A 18 -9.00 10.35 -23.53
CA PHE A 18 -8.09 10.26 -24.66
C PHE A 18 -7.95 11.62 -25.33
N SER A 19 -6.72 12.02 -25.64
CA SER A 19 -6.45 13.20 -26.47
C SER A 19 -5.76 12.77 -27.75
N GLU A 20 -6.40 13.06 -28.90
CA GLU A 20 -5.83 12.80 -30.23
C GLU A 20 -5.54 14.06 -31.05
N LEU A 21 -5.86 15.28 -30.58
CA LEU A 21 -5.41 16.60 -31.08
C LEU A 21 -6.26 17.69 -30.37
N PHE A 22 -5.60 18.57 -29.61
CA PHE A 22 -6.13 19.70 -28.80
C PHE A 22 -7.11 19.36 -27.67
N PHE A 23 -6.90 20.02 -26.51
CA PHE A 23 -7.43 19.64 -25.19
C PHE A 23 -8.38 20.73 -24.65
N ASP A 24 -9.63 20.37 -24.37
CA ASP A 24 -10.62 21.14 -23.59
C ASP A 24 -10.82 20.42 -22.25
N TRP A 25 -9.87 20.62 -21.34
CA TRP A 25 -9.91 20.00 -20.00
C TRP A 25 -10.95 20.65 -19.11
N ASP A 26 -11.34 21.89 -19.37
CA ASP A 26 -12.15 22.69 -18.44
C ASP A 26 -13.49 22.01 -18.14
N ALA A 27 -14.13 21.43 -19.17
CA ALA A 27 -15.37 20.65 -19.01
C ALA A 27 -15.18 19.31 -18.29
N HIS A 28 -13.96 18.77 -18.26
CA HIS A 28 -13.61 17.49 -17.63
C HIS A 28 -13.07 17.66 -16.21
N GLU A 29 -12.41 18.79 -15.96
CA GLU A 29 -11.96 19.23 -14.66
C GLU A 29 -13.12 19.25 -13.67
N GLU A 30 -14.22 19.92 -14.03
CA GLU A 30 -15.40 20.00 -13.16
C GLU A 30 -15.95 18.61 -12.83
N TYR A 31 -16.00 17.70 -13.81
CA TYR A 31 -16.49 16.35 -13.57
C TYR A 31 -15.55 15.54 -12.66
N VAL A 32 -14.25 15.53 -12.94
CA VAL A 32 -13.26 14.81 -12.13
C VAL A 32 -13.19 15.39 -10.72
N GLN A 33 -13.32 16.71 -10.55
CA GLN A 33 -13.33 17.35 -9.25
C GLN A 33 -14.60 17.06 -8.44
N SER A 34 -15.76 17.10 -9.09
CA SER A 34 -17.06 17.03 -8.40
C SER A 34 -17.57 15.60 -8.18
N THR A 35 -17.07 14.62 -8.92
CA THR A 35 -17.50 13.23 -8.79
C THR A 35 -16.94 12.57 -7.52
N SER A 36 -17.82 11.94 -6.76
CA SER A 36 -17.50 11.11 -5.59
C SER A 36 -17.47 9.62 -5.89
N VAL A 37 -17.87 9.21 -7.11
CA VAL A 37 -18.04 7.81 -7.49
C VAL A 37 -16.92 7.29 -8.39
N LEU A 38 -16.11 8.17 -8.98
CA LEU A 38 -15.07 7.75 -9.91
C LEU A 38 -13.95 7.00 -9.19
N ARG A 39 -13.77 5.71 -9.49
CA ARG A 39 -12.74 4.86 -8.87
C ARG A 39 -11.52 4.66 -9.76
N GLU A 40 -11.70 4.64 -11.08
CA GLU A 40 -10.60 4.45 -12.04
C GLU A 40 -10.53 5.62 -13.01
N LEU A 41 -9.36 6.26 -13.09
CA LEU A 41 -9.09 7.33 -14.04
C LEU A 41 -7.91 6.94 -14.93
N GLN A 42 -8.18 6.81 -16.23
CA GLN A 42 -7.16 6.62 -17.25
C GLN A 42 -7.04 7.90 -18.09
N ILE A 43 -5.82 8.44 -18.14
CA ILE A 43 -5.43 9.59 -18.95
C ILE A 43 -4.41 9.09 -19.96
N GLU A 44 -4.78 9.05 -21.24
CA GLU A 44 -3.87 8.73 -22.34
C GLU A 44 -3.67 9.95 -23.21
N VAL A 45 -2.42 10.40 -23.30
CA VAL A 45 -2.02 11.57 -24.06
C VAL A 45 -1.30 11.07 -25.30
N ARG A 46 -1.88 11.31 -26.49
CA ARG A 46 -1.19 11.01 -27.75
C ARG A 46 -0.75 12.31 -28.38
N ILE A 47 0.53 12.66 -28.20
CA ILE A 47 1.12 13.76 -28.96
C ILE A 47 1.35 13.24 -30.38
N ALA A 48 0.47 13.64 -31.30
CA ALA A 48 0.69 13.47 -32.73
C ALA A 48 1.68 14.54 -33.19
N LEU A 49 2.87 14.10 -33.62
CA LEU A 49 3.91 14.82 -34.38
C LEU A 49 4.18 16.28 -33.99
N ALA A 50 5.34 16.46 -33.36
CA ALA A 50 5.96 17.70 -32.93
C ALA A 50 5.99 18.78 -34.01
N ASP A 51 5.53 19.98 -33.65
CA ASP A 51 6.32 21.23 -33.70
C ASP A 51 5.51 22.44 -33.22
N GLU A 52 4.16 22.37 -33.23
CA GLU A 52 3.31 23.53 -32.91
C GLU A 52 2.80 23.60 -31.45
N LEU A 53 3.01 22.56 -30.63
CA LEU A 53 2.47 22.48 -29.26
C LEU A 53 3.44 22.86 -28.13
N ASN A 54 4.59 23.43 -28.46
CA ASN A 54 5.53 24.00 -27.47
C ASN A 54 4.93 25.15 -26.63
N LEU A 55 3.74 25.65 -26.97
CA LEU A 55 3.08 26.77 -26.28
C LEU A 55 2.08 26.36 -25.19
N ALA A 56 1.70 25.08 -25.07
CA ALA A 56 0.75 24.60 -24.06
C ALA A 56 1.37 23.69 -22.97
N GLY A 57 2.69 23.45 -23.03
CA GLY A 57 3.39 22.30 -22.45
C GLY A 57 3.17 21.97 -20.96
N GLY A 58 2.80 22.92 -20.10
CA GLY A 58 2.57 22.67 -18.65
C GLY A 58 1.21 23.14 -18.11
N ALA A 59 0.41 23.88 -18.88
CA ALA A 59 -0.85 24.44 -18.37
C ALA A 59 -1.87 23.33 -18.03
N TRP A 60 -1.97 22.33 -18.90
CA TRP A 60 -2.86 21.19 -18.76
C TRP A 60 -2.46 20.25 -17.60
N TRP A 61 -1.17 20.04 -17.34
CA TRP A 61 -0.71 19.28 -16.18
C TRP A 61 -1.12 19.91 -14.86
N ARG A 62 -1.09 21.25 -14.77
CA ARG A 62 -1.60 21.95 -13.59
C ARG A 62 -3.08 21.68 -13.36
N LEU A 63 -3.88 21.64 -14.43
CA LEU A 63 -5.31 21.35 -14.30
C LEU A 63 -5.55 19.88 -13.89
N ILE A 64 -4.80 18.93 -14.46
CA ILE A 64 -4.84 17.52 -14.03
C ILE A 64 -4.48 17.40 -12.56
N VAL A 65 -3.36 18.01 -12.14
CA VAL A 65 -2.90 18.01 -10.75
C VAL A 65 -3.91 18.65 -9.82
N ASN A 66 -4.53 19.78 -10.20
CA ASN A 66 -5.58 20.43 -9.43
C ASN A 66 -6.81 19.52 -9.28
N SER A 67 -7.18 18.83 -10.36
CA SER A 67 -8.31 17.89 -10.38
C SER A 67 -8.05 16.69 -9.46
N LEU A 68 -6.87 16.08 -9.56
CA LEU A 68 -6.43 14.99 -8.69
C LEU A 68 -6.40 15.42 -7.23
N SER A 69 -5.90 16.63 -6.95
CA SER A 69 -5.80 17.19 -5.60
C SER A 69 -7.16 17.36 -4.92
N ARG A 70 -8.23 17.60 -5.68
CA ARG A 70 -9.60 17.75 -5.16
C ARG A 70 -10.40 16.47 -5.16
N ASN A 71 -10.09 15.52 -6.03
CA ASN A 71 -10.78 14.24 -6.08
C ASN A 71 -10.30 13.30 -4.97
N ASN A 72 -11.23 12.74 -4.20
CA ASN A 72 -10.95 11.79 -3.12
C ASN A 72 -11.57 10.39 -3.37
N SER A 73 -12.12 10.15 -4.57
CA SER A 73 -12.79 8.89 -4.92
C SER A 73 -11.88 7.94 -5.71
N ILE A 74 -10.93 8.46 -6.48
CA ILE A 74 -10.05 7.69 -7.38
C ILE A 74 -9.15 6.75 -6.58
N LYS A 75 -9.17 5.47 -6.93
CA LYS A 75 -8.33 4.40 -6.36
C LYS A 75 -7.28 3.89 -7.36
N ASP A 76 -7.60 3.83 -8.66
CA ASP A 76 -6.67 3.45 -9.74
C ASP A 76 -6.44 4.64 -10.68
N LEU A 77 -5.20 5.10 -10.75
CA LEU A 77 -4.77 6.19 -11.62
C LEU A 77 -3.81 5.64 -12.68
N ASN A 78 -4.18 5.77 -13.95
CA ASN A 78 -3.32 5.43 -15.07
C ASN A 78 -3.05 6.66 -15.92
N ILE A 79 -1.79 7.09 -16.00
CA ILE A 79 -1.35 8.22 -16.81
C ILE A 79 -0.35 7.68 -17.82
N SER A 80 -0.62 7.83 -19.12
CA SER A 80 0.23 7.28 -20.17
C SER A 80 0.38 8.21 -21.38
N GLY A 81 1.51 8.08 -22.09
CA GLY A 81 1.79 8.82 -23.32
C GLY A 81 2.22 10.26 -23.10
N SER A 82 2.65 10.60 -21.88
CA SER A 82 3.01 11.96 -21.51
C SER A 82 4.46 12.29 -21.86
N ASP A 83 4.66 13.46 -22.46
CA ASP A 83 5.89 14.23 -22.31
C ASP A 83 5.62 15.28 -21.23
N MET A 84 6.51 15.36 -20.24
CA MET A 84 6.33 16.21 -19.05
C MET A 84 7.64 16.93 -18.77
N SER A 85 7.55 18.20 -18.41
CA SER A 85 8.69 18.90 -17.83
C SER A 85 8.97 18.36 -16.42
N ASP A 86 10.19 18.57 -15.91
CA ASP A 86 10.55 18.18 -14.54
C ASP A 86 9.61 18.80 -13.49
N GLY A 87 9.15 20.04 -13.71
CA GLY A 87 8.19 20.71 -12.82
C GLY A 87 6.79 20.10 -12.84
N ASP A 88 6.34 19.60 -13.99
CA ASP A 88 5.07 18.88 -14.11
C ASP A 88 5.16 17.51 -13.42
N VAL A 89 6.31 16.83 -13.56
CA VAL A 89 6.59 15.56 -12.87
C VAL A 89 6.57 15.76 -11.36
N GLU A 90 7.24 16.79 -10.85
CA GLU A 90 7.27 17.12 -9.42
C GLU A 90 5.85 17.40 -8.89
N SER A 91 5.11 18.27 -9.58
CA SER A 91 3.73 18.60 -9.20
C SER A 91 2.79 17.38 -9.17
N LEU A 92 2.94 16.47 -10.15
CA LEU A 92 2.15 15.25 -10.20
C LEU A 92 2.53 14.27 -9.09
N VAL A 93 3.82 14.08 -8.85
CA VAL A 93 4.31 13.20 -7.77
C VAL A 93 3.86 13.71 -6.42
N ASP A 94 3.94 15.02 -6.16
CA ASP A 94 3.50 15.61 -4.89
C ASP A 94 2.00 15.39 -4.69
N ALA A 95 1.18 15.63 -5.72
CA ALA A 95 -0.24 15.41 -5.65
C ALA A 95 -0.60 13.93 -5.42
N VAL A 96 0.07 12.99 -6.08
CA VAL A 96 -0.16 11.54 -5.87
C VAL A 96 0.32 11.11 -4.49
N SER A 97 1.48 11.61 -4.04
CA SER A 97 2.07 11.23 -2.75
C SER A 97 1.25 11.76 -1.57
N ALA A 98 0.58 12.90 -1.73
CA ALA A 98 -0.33 13.44 -0.71
C ALA A 98 -1.69 12.69 -0.63
N LYS A 99 -2.01 11.84 -1.61
CA LYS A 99 -3.31 11.17 -1.69
C LYS A 99 -3.32 9.87 -0.88
N THR A 100 -4.31 9.75 -0.01
CA THR A 100 -4.57 8.57 0.82
C THR A 100 -5.62 7.63 0.22
N ASN A 101 -6.21 7.98 -0.93
CA ASN A 101 -7.24 7.19 -1.63
C ASN A 101 -6.69 6.43 -2.85
N ILE A 102 -5.59 6.87 -3.45
CA ILE A 102 -4.97 6.18 -4.59
C ILE A 102 -4.26 4.91 -4.08
N ARG A 103 -4.65 3.77 -4.65
CA ARG A 103 -4.11 2.42 -4.36
C ARG A 103 -3.18 1.93 -5.45
N LYS A 104 -3.47 2.29 -6.69
CA LYS A 104 -2.74 1.85 -7.86
C LYS A 104 -2.40 3.02 -8.76
N LEU A 105 -1.14 3.06 -9.20
CA LEU A 105 -0.62 4.07 -10.10
C LEU A 105 0.07 3.38 -11.28
N THR A 106 -0.42 3.62 -12.49
CA THR A 106 0.28 3.27 -13.72
C THR A 106 0.82 4.55 -14.34
N PHE A 107 2.12 4.62 -14.57
CA PHE A 107 2.75 5.76 -15.23
C PHE A 107 3.49 5.32 -16.49
N GLY A 108 3.11 5.91 -17.61
CA GLY A 108 3.63 5.63 -18.94
C GLY A 108 4.22 6.88 -19.60
N ALA A 109 5.54 6.97 -19.71
CA ALA A 109 6.21 8.13 -20.30
C ALA A 109 6.58 7.91 -21.77
N CYS A 110 6.57 8.99 -22.55
CA CYS A 110 7.07 8.99 -23.94
C CYS A 110 8.60 8.87 -24.04
N GLY A 111 9.34 9.28 -23.01
CA GLY A 111 10.79 9.23 -22.97
C GLY A 111 11.36 8.66 -21.66
N MET A 112 12.55 8.07 -21.75
CA MET A 112 13.26 7.53 -20.57
C MET A 112 13.67 8.61 -19.56
N MET A 113 13.94 9.85 -20.01
CA MET A 113 14.29 10.95 -19.11
C MET A 113 13.13 11.27 -18.16
N THR A 114 11.93 11.49 -18.69
CA THR A 114 10.72 11.75 -17.90
C THR A 114 10.39 10.57 -16.98
N LEU A 115 10.55 9.33 -17.46
CA LEU A 115 10.33 8.15 -16.63
C LEU A 115 11.29 8.11 -15.43
N ASN A 116 12.58 8.37 -15.65
CA ASN A 116 13.59 8.38 -14.60
C ASN A 116 13.36 9.54 -13.61
N ALA A 117 13.01 10.73 -14.09
CA ALA A 117 12.65 11.86 -13.24
C ALA A 117 11.47 11.52 -12.33
N PHE A 118 10.43 10.89 -12.90
CA PHE A 118 9.26 10.44 -12.16
C PHE A 118 9.62 9.39 -11.10
N VAL A 119 10.38 8.36 -11.48
CA VAL A 119 10.88 7.32 -10.56
C VAL A 119 11.63 7.93 -9.39
N ASN A 120 12.60 8.81 -9.67
CA ASN A 120 13.44 9.41 -8.65
C ASN A 120 12.61 10.26 -7.68
N ARG A 121 11.70 11.09 -8.18
CA ARG A 121 10.85 11.91 -7.31
C ARG A 121 9.81 11.10 -6.55
N LEU A 122 9.14 10.15 -7.22
CA LEU A 122 8.18 9.27 -6.57
C LEU A 122 8.84 8.48 -5.44
N SER A 123 10.07 8.00 -5.62
CA SER A 123 10.78 7.25 -4.58
C SER A 123 10.97 8.03 -3.28
N VAL A 124 11.09 9.35 -3.36
CA VAL A 124 11.21 10.26 -2.20
C VAL A 124 9.84 10.64 -1.65
N GLY A 125 8.89 10.97 -2.53
CA GLY A 125 7.55 11.43 -2.13
C GLY A 125 6.72 10.37 -1.42
N ILE A 126 6.88 9.09 -1.77
CA ILE A 126 6.03 8.00 -1.25
C ILE A 126 6.50 7.42 0.08
N VAL A 127 7.60 7.89 0.68
CA VAL A 127 8.12 7.33 1.95
C VAL A 127 7.08 7.36 3.08
N GLY A 128 6.21 8.38 3.07
CA GLY A 128 5.07 8.50 4.00
C GLY A 128 3.74 8.04 3.43
N ASN A 129 3.69 7.57 2.18
CA ASN A 129 2.46 7.13 1.54
C ASN A 129 2.33 5.60 1.65
N HIS A 130 1.51 5.14 2.59
CA HIS A 130 1.28 3.72 2.83
C HIS A 130 0.06 3.17 2.07
N THR A 131 -0.64 4.04 1.34
CA THR A 131 -1.86 3.67 0.65
C THR A 131 -1.62 3.24 -0.78
N LEU A 132 -0.50 3.65 -1.38
CA LEU A 132 -0.12 3.27 -2.73
C LEU A 132 0.48 1.85 -2.79
N LEU A 133 -0.39 0.87 -2.99
CA LEU A 133 -0.07 -0.56 -2.99
C LEU A 133 0.61 -1.01 -4.28
N ASP A 134 0.20 -0.51 -5.44
CA ASP A 134 0.69 -0.96 -6.75
C ASP A 134 1.18 0.19 -7.62
N VAL A 135 2.36 0.03 -8.22
CA VAL A 135 2.95 1.03 -9.12
C VAL A 135 3.50 0.29 -10.31
N ALA A 136 2.92 0.55 -11.48
CA ALA A 136 3.37 0.03 -12.74
C ALA A 136 4.00 1.16 -13.55
N LEU A 137 5.20 0.93 -14.07
CA LEU A 137 5.89 1.88 -14.93
C LEU A 137 6.04 1.30 -16.33
N CYS A 138 5.74 2.11 -17.34
CA CYS A 138 5.79 1.70 -18.73
C CYS A 138 6.58 2.73 -19.56
N GLY A 139 7.73 2.35 -20.08
CA GLY A 139 8.39 3.13 -21.13
C GLY A 139 7.74 2.90 -22.49
N ARG A 140 7.52 3.96 -23.27
CA ARG A 140 7.26 3.79 -24.72
C ARG A 140 8.48 3.14 -25.40
N LEU A 141 8.19 2.30 -26.38
CA LEU A 141 9.16 1.55 -27.17
C LEU A 141 10.20 2.47 -27.81
N ASP A 142 11.46 2.07 -27.81
CA ASP A 142 12.42 2.60 -28.78
C ASP A 142 12.00 2.19 -30.21
N HIS A 143 12.63 2.78 -31.22
CA HIS A 143 12.29 2.56 -32.64
C HIS A 143 12.58 1.11 -33.10
N LYS A 144 13.09 0.27 -32.18
CA LYS A 144 13.44 -1.14 -32.36
C LYS A 144 12.46 -2.07 -31.64
N GLY A 145 11.36 -1.55 -31.07
CA GLY A 145 10.26 -2.36 -30.55
C GLY A 145 10.56 -3.09 -29.24
N LYS A 146 11.57 -2.67 -28.46
CA LYS A 146 11.82 -3.27 -27.14
C LYS A 146 11.10 -2.51 -26.03
N THR A 147 10.21 -3.21 -25.31
CA THR A 147 9.58 -2.70 -24.09
C THR A 147 10.58 -2.72 -22.94
N HIS A 148 11.02 -1.56 -22.46
CA HIS A 148 11.64 -1.46 -21.14
C HIS A 148 10.54 -1.34 -20.09
N ARG A 149 10.04 -2.49 -19.61
CA ARG A 149 9.21 -2.54 -18.41
C ARG A 149 10.16 -2.42 -17.21
N GLY A 150 10.56 -1.20 -16.88
CA GLY A 150 11.32 -0.94 -15.66
C GLY A 150 10.41 -1.09 -14.46
N SER A 151 10.71 -2.02 -13.55
CA SER A 151 10.14 -1.99 -12.20
C SER A 151 11.00 -1.05 -11.36
N CYS A 152 10.40 -0.09 -10.65
CA CYS A 152 11.13 0.67 -9.64
C CYS A 152 11.69 -0.27 -8.57
N SER A 153 13.01 -0.35 -8.45
CA SER A 153 13.72 -0.73 -7.23
C SER A 153 14.51 0.51 -6.80
N PRO A 154 14.30 1.10 -5.60
CA PRO A 154 14.45 0.45 -4.29
C PRO A 154 13.46 0.90 -3.18
N SER A 155 12.32 1.52 -3.49
CA SER A 155 11.22 1.76 -2.52
C SER A 155 10.32 0.53 -2.31
N THR A 156 10.78 -0.65 -2.77
CA THR A 156 10.05 -1.91 -2.83
C THR A 156 9.88 -2.61 -1.50
N ARG A 157 10.73 -2.37 -0.48
CA ARG A 157 10.62 -3.12 0.78
C ARG A 157 9.33 -2.79 1.53
N GLN A 158 9.12 -1.52 1.85
CA GLN A 158 7.93 -1.08 2.60
C GLN A 158 6.63 -1.33 1.82
N ARG A 159 6.67 -1.26 0.49
CA ARG A 159 5.50 -1.54 -0.36
C ARG A 159 5.25 -3.03 -0.58
N ALA A 160 6.30 -3.84 -0.71
CA ALA A 160 6.17 -5.29 -0.68
C ALA A 160 5.65 -5.75 0.68
N GLU A 161 6.11 -5.14 1.78
CA GLU A 161 5.62 -5.39 3.13
C GLU A 161 4.15 -4.97 3.28
N THR A 162 3.76 -3.80 2.79
CA THR A 162 2.36 -3.34 2.83
C THR A 162 1.46 -4.19 1.94
N ARG A 163 1.91 -4.56 0.72
CA ARG A 163 1.17 -5.43 -0.20
C ARG A 163 1.10 -6.88 0.27
N ALA A 164 2.15 -7.39 0.89
CA ALA A 164 2.17 -8.71 1.53
C ALA A 164 1.24 -8.69 2.75
N SER A 165 1.28 -7.64 3.56
CA SER A 165 0.35 -7.43 4.67
C SER A 165 -1.09 -7.39 4.16
N TRP A 166 -1.35 -6.63 3.10
CA TRP A 166 -2.66 -6.56 2.46
C TRP A 166 -3.18 -7.95 2.03
N SER A 167 -2.33 -8.72 1.34
CA SER A 167 -2.68 -10.05 0.86
C SER A 167 -2.87 -11.04 2.01
N ALA A 168 -2.04 -10.96 3.06
CA ALA A 168 -2.14 -11.80 4.24
C ALA A 168 -3.39 -11.48 5.07
N ALA A 169 -3.73 -10.19 5.22
CA ALA A 169 -4.95 -9.73 5.86
C ALA A 169 -6.20 -10.14 5.06
N ALA A 170 -6.15 -10.15 3.73
CA ALA A 170 -7.24 -10.64 2.91
C ALA A 170 -7.47 -12.17 3.05
N ALA A 171 -6.42 -12.92 3.37
CA ALA A 171 -6.50 -14.36 3.64
C ALA A 171 -7.05 -14.69 5.04
N PHE A 172 -6.99 -13.74 5.97
CA PHE A 172 -7.36 -13.93 7.37
C PHE A 172 -8.81 -14.45 7.57
N PRO A 173 -9.85 -13.94 6.88
CA PRO A 173 -11.21 -14.45 7.04
C PRO A 173 -11.39 -15.92 6.62
N LYS A 174 -10.45 -16.46 5.84
CA LYS A 174 -10.43 -17.84 5.36
C LYS A 174 -9.47 -18.74 6.14
N ALA A 175 -8.68 -18.18 7.06
CA ALA A 175 -7.72 -18.92 7.85
C ALA A 175 -8.46 -19.73 8.93
N THR A 176 -8.29 -21.05 8.93
CA THR A 176 -8.83 -21.94 9.96
C THR A 176 -8.04 -21.85 11.27
N ASP A 177 -6.78 -21.44 11.20
CA ASP A 177 -5.87 -21.28 12.34
C ASP A 177 -5.24 -19.87 12.36
N ALA A 178 -5.01 -19.35 13.56
CA ALA A 178 -4.33 -18.07 13.79
C ALA A 178 -2.87 -18.18 13.30
N HIS A 179 -2.55 -17.50 12.19
CA HIS A 179 -1.21 -17.48 11.63
C HIS A 179 -0.60 -16.10 11.88
N ARG A 180 0.54 -16.06 12.60
CA ARG A 180 1.24 -14.84 13.02
C ARG A 180 1.29 -13.76 11.94
N TYR A 181 1.62 -14.15 10.71
CA TYR A 181 1.74 -13.23 9.58
C TYR A 181 0.43 -12.55 9.20
N SER A 182 -0.69 -13.28 9.19
CA SER A 182 -2.00 -12.73 8.88
C SER A 182 -2.52 -11.86 10.02
N ASP A 183 -2.23 -12.26 11.26
CA ASP A 183 -2.63 -11.52 12.46
C ASP A 183 -1.85 -10.20 12.60
N ALA A 184 -0.54 -10.23 12.37
CA ALA A 184 0.31 -9.04 12.37
C ALA A 184 -0.07 -8.08 11.24
N ALA A 185 -0.36 -8.61 10.04
CA ALA A 185 -0.84 -7.82 8.92
C ALA A 185 -2.18 -7.14 9.20
N LEU A 186 -3.13 -7.86 9.81
CA LEU A 186 -4.42 -7.30 10.20
C LEU A 186 -4.26 -6.25 11.31
N GLU A 187 -3.42 -6.52 12.32
CA GLU A 187 -3.11 -5.55 13.37
C GLU A 187 -2.52 -4.25 12.79
N ARG A 188 -1.57 -4.38 11.86
CA ARG A 188 -0.95 -3.26 11.17
C ARG A 188 -1.97 -2.43 10.40
N ILE A 189 -2.86 -3.07 9.63
CA ILE A 189 -3.93 -2.36 8.90
C ILE A 189 -4.87 -1.66 9.87
N CYS A 190 -5.37 -2.35 10.90
CA CYS A 190 -6.32 -1.78 11.85
C CYS A 190 -5.74 -0.63 12.69
N LYS A 191 -4.46 -0.71 13.09
CA LYS A 191 -3.84 0.28 13.99
C LYS A 191 -3.10 1.41 13.27
N ARG A 192 -2.49 1.14 12.10
CA ARG A 192 -1.62 2.10 11.40
C ARG A 192 -2.16 2.57 10.05
N HIS A 193 -3.03 1.79 9.40
CA HIS A 193 -3.51 2.08 8.04
C HIS A 193 -5.04 1.89 7.93
N ALA A 194 -5.78 2.55 8.82
CA ALA A 194 -7.25 2.41 8.90
C ALA A 194 -7.95 2.81 7.60
N GLU A 195 -7.33 3.68 6.81
CA GLU A 195 -7.77 4.09 5.48
C GLU A 195 -7.84 2.94 4.46
N LEU A 196 -7.19 1.81 4.75
CA LEU A 196 -7.26 0.61 3.93
C LEU A 196 -8.38 -0.36 4.39
N LEU A 197 -9.09 -0.12 5.49
CA LEU A 197 -10.10 -1.06 5.98
C LEU A 197 -11.29 -1.21 5.01
N GLU A 198 -11.71 -0.12 4.37
CA GLU A 198 -12.81 -0.14 3.39
C GLU A 198 -12.45 -1.01 2.17
N ASP A 199 -11.22 -0.88 1.67
CA ASP A 199 -10.74 -1.67 0.54
C ASP A 199 -10.59 -3.16 0.91
N LEU A 200 -10.32 -3.45 2.19
CA LEU A 200 -10.13 -4.82 2.67
C LEU A 200 -11.49 -5.50 2.81
N ALA A 201 -12.47 -4.74 3.30
CA ALA A 201 -13.87 -5.12 3.37
C ALA A 201 -14.42 -5.45 1.98
N GLU A 202 -14.15 -4.57 1.01
CA GLU A 202 -14.49 -4.79 -0.39
C GLU A 202 -13.82 -6.05 -0.95
N LEU A 203 -12.53 -6.25 -0.71
CA LEU A 203 -11.76 -7.39 -1.23
C LEU A 203 -12.22 -8.74 -0.67
N VAL A 204 -12.62 -8.78 0.61
CA VAL A 204 -13.06 -10.01 1.27
C VAL A 204 -14.58 -10.17 1.28
N GLU A 205 -15.30 -9.26 0.61
CA GLU A 205 -16.76 -9.29 0.45
C GLU A 205 -17.51 -9.32 1.80
N VAL A 206 -17.02 -8.53 2.77
CA VAL A 206 -17.61 -8.39 4.11
C VAL A 206 -17.72 -6.91 4.47
N SER A 207 -18.56 -6.56 5.45
CA SER A 207 -18.65 -5.17 5.90
C SER A 207 -17.40 -4.75 6.70
N VAL A 208 -17.10 -3.45 6.71
CA VAL A 208 -16.03 -2.88 7.54
C VAL A 208 -16.25 -3.19 9.02
N ALA A 209 -17.51 -3.18 9.48
CA ALA A 209 -17.88 -3.53 10.84
C ALA A 209 -17.60 -5.01 11.15
N GLU A 210 -17.82 -5.91 10.19
CA GLU A 210 -17.47 -7.32 10.33
C GLU A 210 -15.96 -7.53 10.40
N ILE A 211 -15.18 -6.91 9.50
CA ILE A 211 -13.70 -6.95 9.59
C ILE A 211 -13.23 -6.40 10.94
N GLY A 212 -13.75 -5.24 11.36
CA GLY A 212 -13.43 -4.65 12.65
C GLY A 212 -13.78 -5.59 13.81
N GLY A 213 -14.94 -6.25 13.76
CA GLY A 213 -15.35 -7.24 14.75
C GLY A 213 -14.50 -8.51 14.74
N MET A 214 -14.10 -8.99 13.55
CA MET A 214 -13.20 -10.13 13.40
C MET A 214 -11.81 -9.81 13.92
N ALA A 215 -11.24 -8.66 13.54
CA ALA A 215 -9.98 -8.15 14.05
C ALA A 215 -10.04 -7.98 15.57
N HIS A 216 -11.10 -7.37 16.11
CA HIS A 216 -11.24 -7.20 17.56
C HIS A 216 -11.31 -8.53 18.30
N ARG A 217 -12.09 -9.50 17.80
CA ARG A 217 -12.18 -10.83 18.40
C ARG A 217 -10.86 -11.59 18.33
N HIS A 218 -10.11 -11.47 17.23
CA HIS A 218 -8.84 -12.16 17.07
C HIS A 218 -7.70 -11.49 17.85
N LEU A 219 -7.58 -10.17 17.79
CA LEU A 219 -6.57 -9.44 18.56
C LEU A 219 -6.81 -9.57 20.06
N ARG A 220 -8.07 -9.66 20.53
CA ARG A 220 -8.37 -10.01 21.92
C ARG A 220 -7.75 -11.33 22.37
N ARG A 221 -7.60 -12.31 21.48
CA ARG A 221 -6.93 -13.58 21.82
C ARG A 221 -5.43 -13.39 22.02
N THR A 222 -4.86 -12.29 21.51
CA THR A 222 -3.46 -11.88 21.67
C THR A 222 -3.25 -10.87 22.80
N ASP A 223 -4.32 -10.50 23.52
CA ASP A 223 -4.22 -9.54 24.63
C ASP A 223 -3.63 -10.17 25.88
N SER A 224 -3.69 -11.51 26.03
CA SER A 224 -2.97 -12.18 27.12
C SER A 224 -1.50 -12.37 26.79
N LEU A 225 -0.65 -12.27 27.81
CA LEU A 225 0.81 -12.39 27.67
C LEU A 225 1.21 -13.73 27.05
N ASP A 226 0.63 -14.81 27.54
CA ASP A 226 0.93 -16.17 27.07
C ASP A 226 0.60 -16.37 25.58
N ALA A 227 -0.60 -15.97 25.17
CA ALA A 227 -1.03 -16.13 23.79
C ALA A 227 -0.21 -15.25 22.85
N TYR A 228 0.11 -14.03 23.26
CA TYR A 228 1.00 -13.15 22.50
C TYR A 228 2.39 -13.75 22.31
N MET A 229 3.04 -14.21 23.40
CA MET A 229 4.38 -14.80 23.32
C MET A 229 4.40 -16.07 22.46
N ARG A 230 3.32 -16.87 22.47
CA ARG A 230 3.20 -18.06 21.61
C ARG A 230 3.00 -17.71 20.15
N ILE A 231 2.12 -16.76 19.84
CA ILE A 231 1.87 -16.32 18.46
C ILE A 231 3.10 -15.65 17.85
N THR A 232 3.83 -14.86 18.65
CA THR A 232 5.09 -14.24 18.21
C THR A 232 6.27 -15.22 18.17
N GLY A 233 6.10 -16.44 18.70
CA GLY A 233 7.14 -17.47 18.71
C GLY A 233 8.26 -17.21 19.72
N VAL A 234 8.11 -16.23 20.62
CA VAL A 234 9.03 -15.98 21.74
C VAL A 234 9.10 -17.21 22.65
N VAL A 235 7.96 -17.87 22.85
CA VAL A 235 7.86 -19.11 23.60
C VAL A 235 7.11 -20.16 22.80
N LYS A 236 7.55 -21.41 22.89
CA LYS A 236 6.84 -22.54 22.26
C LYS A 236 5.64 -22.97 23.09
N GLU A 237 5.80 -22.89 24.41
CA GLU A 237 4.86 -23.34 25.42
C GLU A 237 4.72 -22.28 26.50
N ARG A 238 3.73 -22.46 27.37
CA ARG A 238 3.42 -21.49 28.41
C ARG A 238 4.61 -21.26 29.34
N VAL A 239 4.94 -19.99 29.56
CA VAL A 239 5.93 -19.62 30.58
C VAL A 239 5.32 -19.91 31.94
N VAL A 240 6.03 -20.71 32.73
CA VAL A 240 5.66 -21.01 34.12
C VAL A 240 6.85 -20.74 35.01
N CYS A 241 6.58 -20.14 36.18
CA CYS A 241 7.58 -20.06 37.22
C CYS A 241 7.92 -21.47 37.73
N HIS A 242 9.20 -21.80 37.84
CA HIS A 242 9.61 -23.05 38.46
C HIS A 242 9.33 -23.00 39.97
N PRO A 243 8.85 -24.10 40.58
CA PRO A 243 8.71 -24.17 42.03
C PRO A 243 10.03 -23.83 42.71
N ARG A 244 9.99 -22.98 43.74
CA ARG A 244 11.16 -22.62 44.53
C ARG A 244 11.07 -23.27 45.92
N ASP A 245 12.14 -23.96 46.30
CA ASP A 245 12.26 -24.57 47.63
C ASP A 245 12.76 -23.58 48.69
N ASP A 246 13.19 -22.39 48.28
CA ASP A 246 13.81 -21.39 49.16
C ASP A 246 12.82 -20.38 49.76
N GLY A 247 11.51 -20.57 49.55
CA GLY A 247 10.44 -19.71 50.07
C GLY A 247 10.47 -18.26 49.55
N ARG A 248 11.32 -17.95 48.56
CA ARG A 248 11.38 -16.61 47.96
C ARG A 248 10.29 -16.46 46.92
N ILE A 249 9.62 -15.32 46.96
CA ILE A 249 8.64 -14.93 45.94
C ILE A 249 9.44 -14.67 44.66
N GLN A 250 9.15 -15.45 43.60
CA GLN A 250 9.65 -15.15 42.26
C GLN A 250 8.98 -13.85 41.77
N LEU A 251 9.41 -13.23 40.68
CA LEU A 251 8.59 -12.18 40.07
C LEU A 251 7.23 -12.81 39.76
N ASP A 252 6.25 -12.51 40.61
CA ASP A 252 4.85 -12.83 40.36
C ASP A 252 4.53 -12.16 39.04
N ASP A 253 3.82 -12.89 38.18
CA ASP A 253 3.56 -12.57 36.78
C ASP A 253 3.57 -11.07 36.48
N LEU A 254 4.09 -10.70 35.31
CA LEU A 254 3.70 -9.43 34.70
C LEU A 254 2.16 -9.45 34.62
N GLY A 255 1.50 -8.85 35.61
CA GLY A 255 0.06 -8.99 35.78
C GLY A 255 -0.64 -8.60 34.49
N GLU A 256 -1.75 -9.26 34.16
CA GLU A 256 -2.46 -9.02 32.90
C GLU A 256 -2.72 -7.52 32.67
N ASP A 257 -3.01 -6.74 33.72
CA ASP A 257 -3.16 -5.28 33.66
C ASP A 257 -1.90 -4.54 33.18
N CYS A 258 -0.73 -4.96 33.68
CA CYS A 258 0.57 -4.42 33.27
C CYS A 258 0.90 -4.82 31.84
N TRP A 259 0.57 -6.05 31.46
CA TRP A 259 0.75 -6.54 30.10
C TRP A 259 -0.18 -5.82 29.11
N GLU A 260 -1.45 -5.61 29.44
CA GLU A 260 -2.38 -4.82 28.64
C GLU A 260 -1.83 -3.41 28.36
N MET A 261 -1.20 -2.79 29.36
CA MET A 261 -0.50 -1.51 29.17
C MET A 261 0.66 -1.63 28.16
N VAL A 262 1.48 -2.68 28.24
CA VAL A 262 2.56 -2.92 27.27
C VAL A 262 2.01 -3.18 25.86
N ARG A 263 0.94 -3.98 25.75
CA ARG A 263 0.28 -4.37 24.50
C ARG A 263 -0.33 -3.20 23.73
N ARG A 264 -0.60 -2.08 24.41
CA ARG A 264 -0.97 -0.81 23.74
C ARG A 264 0.14 -0.25 22.86
N PHE A 265 1.40 -0.54 23.17
CA PHE A 265 2.56 -0.02 22.45
C PHE A 265 3.24 -1.06 21.57
N LEU A 266 3.23 -2.34 21.99
CA LEU A 266 3.90 -3.43 21.30
C LEU A 266 2.95 -4.12 20.31
N MET A 267 3.32 -4.17 19.03
CA MET A 267 2.63 -4.92 17.97
C MET A 267 3.33 -6.24 17.66
N LEU A 268 2.61 -7.17 17.03
CA LEU A 268 3.15 -8.48 16.62
C LEU A 268 4.39 -8.38 15.70
N ASP A 269 4.49 -7.29 14.93
CA ASP A 269 5.62 -7.01 14.03
C ASP A 269 6.85 -6.42 14.74
N ASP A 270 6.71 -5.96 15.98
CA ASP A 270 7.85 -5.42 16.74
C ASP A 270 8.74 -6.53 17.29
N VAL A 271 8.31 -7.80 17.22
CA VAL A 271 9.09 -8.97 17.60
C VAL A 271 9.83 -9.50 16.37
N GLU A 272 11.16 -9.42 16.36
CA GLU A 272 11.94 -10.03 15.28
C GLU A 272 11.84 -11.56 15.34
N GLU A 273 11.76 -12.20 14.17
CA GLU A 273 11.95 -13.64 14.12
C GLU A 273 13.39 -13.97 14.50
N ALA A 274 13.55 -14.92 15.43
CA ALA A 274 14.87 -15.46 15.71
C ALA A 274 15.42 -16.07 14.43
N VAL A 275 16.44 -15.43 13.85
CA VAL A 275 17.24 -16.04 12.79
C VAL A 275 17.91 -17.25 13.42
N ILE A 276 17.41 -18.44 13.13
CA ILE A 276 18.04 -19.68 13.55
C ILE A 276 19.38 -19.74 12.82
N GLN A 277 20.45 -19.27 13.47
CA GLN A 277 21.80 -19.52 12.99
C GLN A 277 22.03 -21.04 13.03
N PRO A 278 22.48 -21.66 11.93
CA PRO A 278 22.62 -23.11 11.83
C PRO A 278 23.69 -23.71 12.78
N GLU A 279 24.44 -22.90 13.53
CA GLU A 279 25.59 -23.37 14.33
C GLU A 279 25.27 -23.82 15.77
N ASN A 280 24.12 -23.49 16.38
CA ASN A 280 23.88 -23.83 17.80
C ASN A 280 23.15 -25.17 18.02
N ARG A 281 23.59 -26.21 17.32
CA ARG A 281 23.43 -27.60 17.78
C ARG A 281 24.61 -27.97 18.71
N SER A 282 24.80 -27.22 19.79
CA SER A 282 25.78 -27.56 20.82
C SER A 282 25.10 -28.28 21.99
N VAL A 283 25.25 -29.61 21.95
CA VAL A 283 25.51 -30.51 23.10
C VAL A 283 24.48 -30.45 24.25
N ILE A 284 23.50 -31.35 24.18
CA ILE A 284 22.88 -31.91 25.39
C ILE A 284 23.90 -32.90 25.98
N PRO A 285 24.46 -32.71 27.19
CA PRO A 285 25.22 -33.77 27.84
C PRO A 285 24.25 -34.88 28.22
N ALA A 286 24.54 -36.10 27.75
CA ALA A 286 23.82 -37.29 28.15
C ALA A 286 23.91 -37.46 29.67
N ALA A 287 22.75 -37.45 30.34
CA ALA A 287 22.66 -37.84 31.73
C ALA A 287 23.17 -39.28 31.87
N THR A 288 24.25 -39.44 32.63
CA THR A 288 24.79 -40.75 33.01
C THR A 288 23.88 -41.31 34.10
N THR A 289 23.36 -42.52 33.87
CA THR A 289 22.67 -43.37 34.85
C THR A 289 23.55 -43.71 36.04
#